data_AF-A0A1G8AIP1-F1
#
_entry.id   AF-A0A1G8AIP1-F1
#
_cell.length_a   1.000
_cell.length_b   1.000
_cell.length_c   1.000
_cell.angle_alpha   90.00
_cell.angle_beta   90.00
_cell.angle_gamma   90.00
#
_symmetry.space_group_name_H-M   'P 1'
#
loop_
_entity.id
_entity.type
_entity.pdbx_description
1 polymer ?
#
loop_
_entity_poly.entity_id
_entity_poly.type
_entity_poly.pdbx_seq_one_letter_code
_entity_poly.pdbx_strand_id
1 'polypeptide(L)'
;MTTDEVSRAEGTPADTDDRYSGELFRCVLDMAEAARREDSTRWIQARCRTHRADDSAYLTSMLLGLMIESDALRQGVHPADAWQRIRRDGPTSLP
;
A
#
# COMPACT_ATOMS: atom_id res chain seq x y z
N MET A 1 38.15 -7.04 38.66
CA MET A 1 38.42 -5.65 38.24
C MET A 1 39.45 -5.78 37.13
N THR A 2 39.01 -5.93 35.88
CA THR A 2 38.62 -4.81 35.00
C THR A 2 37.41 -5.16 34.16
N THR A 3 36.42 -4.28 34.16
CA THR A 3 35.21 -4.34 33.32
C THR A 3 35.45 -3.37 32.17
N ASP A 4 35.82 -3.91 31.01
CA ASP A 4 35.91 -3.26 29.69
C ASP A 4 35.80 -4.45 28.74
N GLU A 5 34.80 -4.59 27.87
CA GLU A 5 34.34 -3.62 26.91
C GLU A 5 32.80 -3.66 26.79
N VAL A 6 32.16 -2.57 27.20
CA VAL A 6 30.84 -2.18 26.71
C VAL A 6 31.06 -1.37 25.44
N SER A 7 30.82 -1.98 24.27
CA SER A 7 30.32 -1.29 23.06
C SER A 7 30.23 -2.28 21.91
N ARG A 8 29.23 -3.18 21.98
CA ARG A 8 28.72 -3.80 20.76
C ARG A 8 27.54 -2.96 20.32
N ALA A 9 27.76 -2.18 19.25
CA ALA A 9 26.85 -1.22 18.66
C ALA A 9 25.39 -1.71 18.63
N GLU A 10 24.54 -1.12 19.48
CA GLU A 10 23.11 -0.97 19.21
C GLU A 10 22.98 0.10 18.11
N GLY A 11 23.04 -0.35 16.86
CA GLY A 11 22.52 0.44 15.76
C GLY A 11 21.00 0.53 15.94
N THR A 12 20.51 1.71 16.33
CA THR A 12 19.09 2.02 16.46
C THR A 12 18.31 1.60 15.20
N PRO A 13 17.26 0.77 15.30
CA PRO A 13 16.54 0.23 14.14
C PRO A 13 15.69 1.26 13.37
N ALA A 14 15.56 2.49 13.88
CA ALA A 14 14.69 3.54 13.33
C ALA A 14 15.00 3.92 11.87
N ASP A 15 16.27 3.93 11.47
CA ASP A 15 16.68 4.34 10.11
C ASP A 15 16.34 3.28 9.04
N THR A 16 16.01 2.05 9.44
CA THR A 16 15.59 0.99 8.52
C THR A 16 14.10 1.06 8.20
N ASP A 17 13.29 1.43 9.19
CA ASP A 17 11.83 1.48 9.10
C ASP A 17 11.33 2.66 8.24
N ASP A 18 12.00 3.81 8.34
CA ASP A 18 11.70 4.99 7.50
C ASP A 18 12.04 4.75 6.03
N ARG A 19 13.17 4.10 5.74
CA ARG A 19 13.55 3.74 4.36
C ARG A 19 12.59 2.72 3.77
N TYR A 20 12.21 1.71 4.56
CA TYR A 20 11.25 0.69 4.19
C TYR A 20 9.86 1.30 3.89
N SER A 21 9.39 2.20 4.74
CA SER A 21 8.15 2.94 4.53
C SER A 21 8.19 3.81 3.26
N GLY A 22 9.33 4.45 2.98
CA GLY A 22 9.53 5.22 1.74
C GLY A 22 9.52 4.37 0.47
N GLU A 23 10.10 3.17 0.52
CA GLU A 23 10.07 2.21 -0.60
C GLU A 23 8.65 1.70 -0.87
N LEU A 24 7.90 1.36 0.19
CA LEU A 24 6.50 0.97 0.08
C LEU A 24 5.64 2.09 -0.50
N PHE A 25 5.84 3.32 -0.06
CA PHE A 25 5.12 4.48 -0.59
C PHE A 25 5.38 4.69 -2.08
N ARG A 26 6.64 4.57 -2.52
CA ARG A 26 7.00 4.64 -3.95
C ARG A 26 6.36 3.51 -4.75
N CYS A 27 6.32 2.30 -4.21
CA CYS A 27 5.66 1.17 -4.84
C CYS A 27 4.16 1.45 -5.08
N VAL A 28 3.46 2.04 -4.10
CA VAL A 28 2.05 2.42 -4.25
C VAL A 28 1.86 3.46 -5.36
N LEU A 29 2.73 4.47 -5.43
CA LEU A 29 2.67 5.48 -6.48
C LEU A 29 2.88 4.87 -7.87
N ASP A 30 3.87 3.98 -8.03
CA ASP A 30 4.12 3.27 -9.29
C ASP A 30 2.91 2.41 -9.70
N MET A 31 2.29 1.70 -8.73
CA MET A 31 1.08 0.92 -8.96
C MET A 31 -0.10 1.82 -9.37
N ALA A 32 -0.35 2.92 -8.66
CA ALA A 32 -1.41 3.86 -8.99
C ALA A 32 -1.21 4.50 -10.37
N GLU A 33 0.02 4.84 -10.70
CA GLU A 33 0.41 5.42 -11.99
C GLU A 33 0.18 4.42 -13.15
N ALA A 34 0.50 3.15 -12.95
CA ALA A 34 0.26 2.08 -13.92
C ALA A 34 -1.24 1.80 -14.08
N ALA A 35 -2.00 1.76 -12.98
CA ALA A 35 -3.45 1.57 -12.98
C ALA A 35 -4.16 2.69 -13.78
N ARG A 36 -3.75 3.95 -13.58
CA ARG A 36 -4.27 5.10 -14.34
C ARG A 36 -4.03 4.99 -15.86
N ARG A 37 -2.99 4.27 -16.28
CA ARG A 37 -2.66 4.05 -17.70
C ARG A 37 -3.20 2.74 -18.27
N GLU A 38 -3.98 2.00 -17.48
CA GLU A 38 -4.47 0.65 -17.85
C GLU A 38 -3.32 -0.33 -18.17
N ASP A 39 -2.13 -0.10 -17.60
CA ASP A 39 -0.95 -0.93 -17.83
C ASP A 39 -0.82 -1.99 -16.74
N SER A 40 -1.53 -3.10 -16.95
CA SER A 40 -1.53 -4.25 -16.03
C SER A 40 -0.15 -4.88 -15.86
N THR A 41 0.72 -4.80 -16.88
CA THR A 41 2.07 -5.38 -16.83
C THR A 41 2.94 -4.59 -15.87
N ARG A 42 2.97 -3.25 -16.00
CA ARG A 42 3.69 -2.40 -15.05
C ARG A 42 3.12 -2.48 -13.64
N TRP A 43 1.80 -2.61 -13.52
CA TRP A 43 1.17 -2.77 -12.21
C TRP A 43 1.67 -4.04 -11.50
N ILE A 44 1.70 -5.18 -12.19
CA ILE A 44 2.22 -6.45 -11.65
C ILE A 44 3.71 -6.33 -11.32
N GLN A 45 4.51 -5.72 -12.21
CA GLN A 45 5.93 -5.51 -11.97
C GLN A 45 6.19 -4.66 -10.72
N ALA A 46 5.47 -3.55 -10.54
CA ALA A 46 5.59 -2.72 -9.35
C ALA A 46 5.25 -3.50 -8.09
N ARG A 47 4.11 -4.22 -8.08
CA ARG A 47 3.68 -5.06 -6.96
C ARG A 47 4.73 -6.13 -6.59
N CYS A 48 5.32 -6.78 -7.58
CA CYS A 48 6.31 -7.84 -7.38
C CYS A 48 7.70 -7.35 -6.96
N ARG A 49 7.97 -6.04 -6.97
CA ARG A 49 9.21 -5.49 -6.38
C ARG A 49 9.21 -5.59 -4.86
N THR A 50 8.03 -5.65 -4.24
CA THR A 50 7.93 -5.96 -2.80
C THR A 50 8.20 -7.45 -2.60
N HIS A 51 9.26 -7.80 -1.89
CA HIS A 51 9.64 -9.20 -1.66
C HIS A 51 8.83 -9.86 -0.53
N ARG A 52 7.98 -9.10 0.17
CA ARG A 52 7.17 -9.59 1.29
C ARG A 52 5.70 -9.63 0.88
N ALA A 53 5.10 -10.80 1.01
CA ALA A 53 3.69 -11.01 0.66
C ALA A 53 2.74 -10.08 1.44
N ASP A 54 3.05 -9.81 2.72
CA ASP A 54 2.26 -8.95 3.58
C ASP A 54 2.25 -7.49 3.10
N ASP A 55 3.39 -6.99 2.62
CA ASP A 55 3.48 -5.66 2.02
C ASP A 55 2.62 -5.59 0.77
N SER A 56 2.75 -6.55 -0.13
CA SER A 56 1.95 -6.60 -1.35
C SER A 56 0.46 -6.63 -1.03
N ALA A 57 0.04 -7.38 -0.02
CA ALA A 57 -1.36 -7.43 0.42
C ALA A 57 -1.79 -6.06 0.95
N TYR A 58 -1.02 -5.47 1.86
CA TYR A 58 -1.28 -4.15 2.43
C TYR A 58 -1.38 -3.06 1.36
N LEU A 59 -0.40 -2.97 0.44
CA LEU A 59 -0.40 -1.97 -0.63
C LEU A 59 -1.58 -2.15 -1.58
N THR A 60 -1.93 -3.41 -1.90
CA THR A 60 -3.09 -3.70 -2.76
C THR A 60 -4.40 -3.31 -2.07
N SER A 61 -4.54 -3.57 -0.77
CA SER A 61 -5.71 -3.17 0.03
C SER A 61 -5.84 -1.65 0.13
N MET A 62 -4.74 -0.94 0.38
CA MET A 62 -4.72 0.53 0.42
C MET A 62 -5.10 1.14 -0.92
N LEU A 63 -4.51 0.65 -2.02
CA LEU A 63 -4.81 1.15 -3.36
C LEU A 63 -6.27 0.88 -3.73
N LEU A 64 -6.80 -0.31 -3.41
CA LEU A 64 -8.21 -0.65 -3.62
C LEU A 64 -9.13 0.32 -2.88
N GLY A 65 -8.84 0.61 -1.61
CA GLY A 65 -9.63 1.57 -0.83
C GLY A 65 -9.63 2.96 -1.46
N LEU A 66 -8.46 3.45 -1.86
CA LEU A 66 -8.34 4.75 -2.52
C LEU A 66 -9.10 4.83 -3.85
N MET A 67 -9.09 3.74 -4.64
CA MET A 67 -9.83 3.67 -5.90
C MET A 67 -11.35 3.70 -5.65
N ILE A 68 -11.85 2.97 -4.64
CA ILE A 68 -13.27 2.98 -4.27
C ILE A 68 -13.70 4.38 -3.83
N GLU A 69 -12.91 5.05 -2.99
CA GLU A 69 -13.24 6.39 -2.51
C GLU A 69 -13.21 7.43 -3.64
N SER A 70 -12.20 7.36 -4.50
CA SER A 70 -12.08 8.25 -5.66
C SER A 70 -13.25 8.08 -6.63
N ASP A 71 -13.67 6.84 -6.91
CA ASP A 71 -14.82 6.56 -7.77
C ASP A 71 -16.13 7.06 -7.14
N ALA A 72 -16.34 6.81 -5.85
CA ALA A 72 -17.52 7.32 -5.13
C ALA A 72 -17.61 8.85 -5.24
N LEU A 73 -16.49 9.56 -5.03
CA LEU A 73 -16.42 11.01 -5.16
C LEU A 73 -16.72 11.47 -6.59
N ARG A 74 -16.21 10.78 -7.62
CA ARG A 74 -16.51 11.08 -9.04
C ARG A 74 -17.98 10.91 -9.38
N GLN A 75 -18.66 9.99 -8.71
CA GLN A 75 -20.10 9.73 -8.87
C GLN A 75 -20.98 10.62 -7.96
N GLY A 76 -20.37 11.47 -7.11
CA GLY A 76 -21.11 12.30 -6.14
C GLY A 76 -21.72 11.50 -4.98
N VAL A 77 -21.23 10.29 -4.73
CA VAL A 77 -21.67 9.40 -3.64
C VAL A 77 -20.73 9.57 -2.44
N HIS A 78 -21.29 9.60 -1.23
CA HIS A 78 -20.45 9.63 -0.03
C HIS A 78 -19.68 8.30 0.11
N PRO A 79 -18.35 8.31 0.34
CA PRO A 79 -17.55 7.07 0.35
C PRO A 79 -18.05 5.99 1.31
N ALA A 80 -18.60 6.40 2.48
CA ALA A 80 -19.18 5.44 3.43
C ALA A 80 -20.33 4.63 2.82
N ASP A 81 -21.14 5.25 1.96
CA ASP A 81 -22.28 4.59 1.29
C ASP A 81 -21.79 3.61 0.22
N ALA A 82 -20.73 3.96 -0.51
CA ALA A 82 -20.08 3.05 -1.46
C ALA A 82 -19.56 1.79 -0.74
N TRP A 83 -18.88 1.96 0.40
CA TRP A 83 -18.44 0.83 1.22
C TRP A 83 -19.60 0.01 1.80
N GLN A 84 -20.71 0.64 2.19
CA GLN A 84 -21.92 -0.08 2.61
C GLN A 84 -22.51 -0.91 1.47
N ARG A 85 -22.59 -0.36 0.25
CA ARG A 85 -23.06 -1.09 -0.93
C ARG A 85 -22.17 -2.30 -1.23
N ILE A 86 -20.85 -2.12 -1.29
CA ILE A 86 -19.90 -3.23 -1.53
C ILE A 86 -20.04 -4.33 -0.47
N ARG A 87 -20.23 -3.97 0.81
CA ARG A 87 -20.42 -4.96 1.89
C ARG A 87 -21.74 -5.71 1.77
N ARG A 88 -22.80 -5.05 1.32
CA ARG A 88 -24.13 -5.65 1.17
C ARG A 88 -24.24 -6.52 -0.08
N ASP A 89 -23.72 -6.02 -1.20
CA ASP A 89 -23.99 -6.54 -2.54
C ASP A 89 -22.78 -7.28 -3.15
N GLY A 90 -21.62 -7.23 -2.48
CA GLY A 90 -20.36 -7.78 -2.99
C GLY A 90 -19.69 -6.89 -4.06
N PRO A 91 -18.51 -7.30 -4.55
CA PRO A 91 -17.72 -6.52 -5.50
C PRO A 91 -18.36 -6.37 -6.89
N THR A 92 -19.39 -7.15 -7.22
CA THR A 92 -20.15 -7.09 -8.47
C THR A 92 -21.10 -5.88 -8.58
N SER A 93 -21.14 -5.03 -7.55
CA SER A 93 -21.99 -3.84 -7.46
C SER A 93 -21.31 -2.55 -7.96
N LEU A 94 -20.02 -2.59 -8.33
CA LEU A 94 -19.35 -1.45 -8.95
C LEU A 94 -19.74 -1.37 -10.45
N PRO A 95 -20.14 -0.19 -10.96
CA PRO A 95 -20.55 -0.03 -12.36
C PRO A 95 -19.43 -0.29 -13.36
#